data_AF-A0A936VD71-F1
#
_entry.id   AF-A0A936VD71-F1
#
_cell.length_a   1.000
_cell.length_b   1.000
_cell.length_c   1.000
_cell.angle_alpha   90.00
_cell.angle_beta   90.00
_cell.angle_gamma   90.00
#
_symmetry.space_group_name_H-M   'P 1'
#
loop_
_entity.id
_entity.type
_entity.pdbx_description
1 polymer ?
#
loop_
_entity_poly.entity_id
_entity_poly.type
_entity_poly.pdbx_seq_one_letter_code
_entity_poly.pdbx_strand_id
1 'polypeptide(L)'
;MEINDAGEMVVHRLYSDKFINELGAPREKRGEITQRDMDVSFSLQHVFEKYYMHLLNSLHNLVPTEKVSMAGGCALNSVANGKLLIDTPFRETCIQPAAGDDGLAIGAALYVSNSILKENKRWVMKDSYLGNEFSDSVIKAELERYNVSFKELSREELLEATAEEIKNGNVIGWFQGRMEWGPRALGNRSILAHPGFPNMKDILNARIKHRESFRPFAPSVLQERQSELFEQDHPSPFMLHVYKIRPEWRDRLSAVNHVDDTGRLQTVARDENPLYYDLIKKFEGKTGIPVILNTSFNENEPIVCEPFQAIECFQRTKMDTLVIGSFFCKK
;
A
#
# COMPACT_ATOMS: atom_id res chain seq x y z
N MET A 1 -15.19 14.92 23.46
CA MET A 1 -14.88 15.82 22.33
C MET A 1 -15.81 16.98 22.52
N GLU A 2 -15.32 18.19 22.37
CA GLU A 2 -16.08 19.43 22.54
C GLU A 2 -15.82 20.33 21.34
N ILE A 3 -16.76 21.22 21.03
CA ILE A 3 -16.54 22.28 20.05
C ILE A 3 -16.16 23.51 20.86
N ASN A 4 -14.97 24.08 20.62
CA ASN A 4 -14.56 25.30 21.32
C ASN A 4 -15.34 26.53 20.79
N ASP A 5 -15.17 27.67 21.44
CA ASP A 5 -15.85 28.93 21.07
C ASP A 5 -15.53 29.40 19.63
N ALA A 6 -14.46 28.89 19.03
CA ALA A 6 -14.07 29.15 17.64
C ALA A 6 -14.72 28.18 16.63
N GLY A 7 -15.58 27.25 17.08
CA GLY A 7 -16.22 26.25 16.22
C GLY A 7 -15.30 25.08 15.86
N GLU A 8 -14.15 24.94 16.51
CA GLU A 8 -13.19 23.87 16.24
C GLU A 8 -13.47 22.65 17.12
N MET A 9 -13.38 21.47 16.52
CA MET A 9 -13.48 20.21 17.25
C MET A 9 -12.23 19.96 18.10
N VAL A 10 -12.37 20.06 19.41
CA VAL A 10 -11.34 19.72 20.39
C VAL A 10 -11.51 18.26 20.81
N VAL A 11 -10.53 17.45 20.39
CA VAL A 11 -10.41 16.06 20.85
C VAL A 11 -9.65 16.09 22.18
N HIS A 12 -10.31 15.71 23.28
CA HIS A 12 -9.64 15.59 24.57
C HIS A 12 -8.54 14.54 24.52
N ARG A 13 -7.64 14.63 25.50
CA ARG A 13 -6.59 13.66 25.74
C ARG A 13 -7.16 12.24 25.83
N LEU A 14 -6.69 11.34 24.95
CA LEU A 14 -7.11 9.93 24.89
C LEU A 14 -6.23 9.00 25.75
N TYR A 15 -5.47 9.55 26.70
CA TYR A 15 -4.60 8.81 27.61
C TYR A 15 -4.69 9.39 29.03
N SER A 16 -4.33 8.60 30.04
CA SER A 16 -4.39 9.00 31.45
C SER A 16 -3.07 9.60 31.95
N ASP A 17 -3.09 10.26 33.12
CA ASP A 17 -1.86 10.79 33.74
C ASP A 17 -0.88 9.68 34.11
N LYS A 18 -1.39 8.46 34.30
CA LYS A 18 -0.55 7.28 34.48
C LYS A 18 0.39 7.07 33.29
N PHE A 19 -0.07 7.25 32.05
CA PHE A 19 0.83 7.15 30.89
C PHE A 19 1.92 8.21 30.90
N ILE A 20 1.61 9.44 31.35
CA ILE A 20 2.59 10.52 31.46
C ILE A 20 3.62 10.18 32.54
N ASN A 21 3.18 9.69 33.69
CA ASN A 21 4.06 9.36 34.81
C ASN A 21 5.00 8.18 34.47
N GLU A 22 4.52 7.20 33.70
CA GLU A 22 5.28 6.00 33.35
C GLU A 22 6.16 6.17 32.10
N LEU A 23 5.66 6.87 31.07
CA LEU A 23 6.32 6.98 29.75
C LEU A 23 6.88 8.38 29.46
N GLY A 24 6.58 9.36 30.32
CA GLY A 24 6.92 10.76 30.12
C GLY A 24 5.86 11.55 29.36
N ALA A 25 6.10 12.86 29.26
CA ALA A 25 5.20 13.79 28.58
C ALA A 25 5.00 13.43 27.09
N PRO A 26 3.80 13.68 26.54
CA PRO A 26 3.53 13.47 25.12
C PRO A 26 4.52 14.26 24.27
N ARG A 27 4.95 13.68 23.14
CA ARG A 27 5.81 14.37 22.19
C ARG A 27 5.08 15.56 21.57
N GLU A 28 5.78 16.69 21.43
CA GLU A 28 5.25 17.83 20.72
C GLU A 28 5.06 17.54 19.23
N LYS A 29 3.95 18.03 18.67
CA LYS A 29 3.65 17.83 17.24
C LYS A 29 4.74 18.48 16.39
N ARG A 30 5.34 17.70 15.48
CA ARG A 30 6.49 18.10 14.63
C ARG A 30 7.78 18.44 15.41
N GLY A 31 7.85 18.13 16.70
CA GLY A 31 9.11 18.19 17.46
C GLY A 31 10.08 17.09 17.05
N GLU A 32 11.29 17.16 17.59
CA GLU A 32 12.32 16.13 17.43
C GLU A 32 11.80 14.75 17.87
N ILE A 33 12.22 13.70 17.16
CA ILE A 33 11.93 12.31 17.53
C ILE A 33 13.11 11.82 18.38
N THR A 34 12.85 11.60 19.66
CA THR A 34 13.87 11.17 20.62
C THR A 34 13.98 9.65 20.69
N GLN A 35 15.07 9.14 21.29
CA GLN A 35 15.23 7.71 21.54
C GLN A 35 14.05 7.14 22.35
N ARG A 36 13.56 7.88 23.34
CA ARG A 36 12.38 7.49 24.14
C ARG A 36 11.14 7.28 23.26
N ASP A 37 10.90 8.16 22.29
CA ASP A 37 9.73 8.06 21.40
C ASP A 37 9.82 6.81 20.51
N MET A 38 11.05 6.48 20.06
CA MET A 38 11.33 5.25 19.33
C MET A 38 11.13 4.02 20.21
N ASP A 39 11.62 4.03 21.45
CA ASP A 39 11.50 2.92 22.40
C ASP A 39 10.04 2.65 22.80
N VAL A 40 9.24 3.70 23.01
CA VAL A 40 7.80 3.60 23.28
C VAL A 40 7.06 3.00 22.08
N SER A 41 7.38 3.45 20.86
CA SER A 41 6.78 2.93 19.63
C SER A 41 7.13 1.46 19.41
N PHE A 42 8.41 1.09 19.59
CA PHE A 42 8.88 -0.29 19.50
C PHE A 42 8.21 -1.18 20.56
N SER A 43 8.16 -0.72 21.81
CA SER A 43 7.56 -1.48 22.91
C SER A 43 6.07 -1.74 22.68
N LEU A 44 5.33 -0.73 22.19
CA LEU A 44 3.92 -0.89 21.83
C LEU A 44 3.73 -1.94 20.74
N GLN A 45 4.52 -1.88 19.67
CA GLN A 45 4.46 -2.86 18.58
C GLN A 45 4.83 -4.26 19.08
N HIS A 46 5.88 -4.40 19.88
CA HIS A 46 6.33 -5.69 20.41
C HIS A 46 5.29 -6.33 21.33
N VAL A 47 4.69 -5.54 22.24
CA VAL A 47 3.63 -6.02 23.12
C VAL A 47 2.37 -6.36 22.33
N PHE A 48 2.01 -5.55 21.32
CA PHE A 48 0.90 -5.84 20.43
C PHE A 48 1.09 -7.20 19.74
N GLU A 49 2.25 -7.43 19.11
CA GLU A 49 2.57 -8.71 18.45
C GLU A 49 2.45 -9.90 19.41
N LYS A 50 2.97 -9.77 20.63
CA LYS A 50 2.88 -10.83 21.65
C LYS A 50 1.43 -11.23 21.93
N TYR A 51 0.54 -10.27 22.16
CA TYR A 51 -0.87 -10.55 22.41
C TYR A 51 -1.60 -11.02 21.15
N TYR A 52 -1.26 -10.46 19.99
CA TYR A 52 -1.80 -10.86 18.70
C TYR A 52 -1.54 -12.36 18.44
N MET A 53 -0.29 -12.82 18.61
CA MET A 53 0.04 -14.25 18.48
C MET A 53 -0.60 -15.11 19.56
N HIS A 54 -0.69 -14.62 20.79
CA HIS A 54 -1.35 -15.35 21.87
C HIS A 54 -2.84 -15.62 21.57
N LEU A 55 -3.56 -14.61 21.06
CA LEU A 55 -4.96 -14.75 20.67
C LEU A 55 -5.13 -15.71 19.49
N LEU A 56 -4.24 -15.65 18.49
CA LEU A 56 -4.28 -16.55 17.33
C LEU A 56 -4.02 -18.01 17.71
N ASN A 57 -3.03 -18.27 18.55
CA ASN A 57 -2.77 -19.61 19.06
C ASN A 57 -3.95 -20.12 19.92
N SER A 58 -4.55 -19.25 20.73
CA SER A 58 -5.76 -19.58 21.50
C SER A 58 -6.93 -19.90 20.57
N LEU A 59 -7.12 -19.15 19.49
CA LEU A 59 -8.15 -19.42 18.48
C LEU A 59 -7.92 -20.77 17.80
N HIS A 60 -6.68 -21.10 17.42
CA HIS A 60 -6.35 -22.38 16.82
C HIS A 60 -6.66 -23.56 17.77
N ASN A 61 -6.42 -23.41 19.07
CA ASN A 61 -6.77 -24.43 20.06
C ASN A 61 -8.29 -24.66 20.15
N LEU A 62 -9.10 -23.63 19.92
CA LEU A 62 -10.57 -23.72 19.91
C LEU A 62 -11.10 -24.28 18.58
N VAL A 63 -10.46 -23.91 17.48
CA VAL A 63 -10.83 -24.31 16.11
C VAL A 63 -9.58 -24.78 15.38
N PRO A 64 -9.21 -26.07 15.49
CA PRO A 64 -8.00 -26.61 14.87
C PRO A 64 -8.10 -26.62 13.35
N THR A 65 -7.51 -25.61 12.72
CA THR A 65 -7.40 -25.46 11.26
C THR A 65 -6.16 -24.65 10.91
N GLU A 66 -5.66 -24.81 9.68
CA GLU A 66 -4.53 -24.04 9.16
C GLU A 66 -4.95 -22.73 8.50
N LYS A 67 -6.26 -22.45 8.40
CA LYS A 67 -6.80 -21.26 7.73
C LYS A 67 -7.36 -20.25 8.73
N VAL A 68 -7.00 -18.99 8.59
CA VAL A 68 -7.55 -17.90 9.41
C VAL A 68 -8.10 -16.77 8.54
N SER A 69 -9.28 -16.26 8.92
CA SER A 69 -9.86 -15.06 8.32
C SER A 69 -9.89 -13.95 9.36
N MET A 70 -9.46 -12.74 8.99
CA MET A 70 -9.28 -11.62 9.90
C MET A 70 -9.80 -10.30 9.31
N ALA A 71 -10.42 -9.52 10.19
CA ALA A 71 -10.84 -8.15 9.97
C ALA A 71 -10.68 -7.35 11.29
N GLY A 72 -11.07 -6.08 11.29
CA GLY A 72 -10.81 -5.12 12.36
C GLY A 72 -9.50 -4.37 12.13
N GLY A 73 -9.44 -3.10 12.53
CA GLY A 73 -8.28 -2.23 12.23
C GLY A 73 -6.93 -2.77 12.71
N CYS A 74 -6.91 -3.60 13.77
CA CYS A 74 -5.70 -4.28 14.23
C CYS A 74 -5.13 -5.27 13.21
N ALA A 75 -5.96 -5.86 12.34
CA ALA A 75 -5.53 -6.77 11.28
C ALA A 75 -4.79 -6.07 10.12
N LEU A 76 -4.75 -4.73 10.10
CA LEU A 76 -3.92 -3.96 9.16
C LEU A 76 -2.44 -3.87 9.61
N ASN A 77 -2.09 -4.45 10.76
CA ASN A 77 -0.70 -4.52 11.23
C ASN A 77 0.11 -5.54 10.42
N SER A 78 0.67 -5.09 9.29
CA SER A 78 1.37 -5.96 8.35
C SER A 78 2.64 -6.61 8.90
N VAL A 79 3.25 -6.02 9.93
CA VAL A 79 4.41 -6.61 10.61
C VAL A 79 3.98 -7.84 11.42
N ALA A 80 2.90 -7.72 12.19
CA ALA A 80 2.32 -8.84 12.92
C ALA A 80 1.81 -9.94 11.96
N ASN A 81 1.12 -9.57 10.89
CA ASN A 81 0.65 -10.52 9.88
C ASN A 81 1.80 -11.30 9.22
N GLY A 82 2.94 -10.65 8.95
CA GLY A 82 4.11 -11.33 8.39
C GLY A 82 4.69 -12.41 9.31
N LYS A 83 4.62 -12.19 10.62
CA LYS A 83 5.08 -13.13 11.65
C LYS A 83 4.05 -14.22 11.97
N LEU A 84 2.76 -13.98 11.70
CA LEU A 84 1.66 -14.91 12.01
C LEU A 84 1.92 -16.29 11.42
N LEU A 85 2.35 -16.35 10.17
CA LEU A 85 2.59 -17.60 9.46
C LEU A 85 3.76 -18.41 10.04
N ILE A 86 4.65 -17.75 10.80
CA ILE A 86 5.83 -18.34 11.43
C ILE A 86 5.50 -18.75 12.87
N ASP A 87 4.86 -17.86 13.63
CA ASP A 87 4.68 -17.96 15.08
C ASP A 87 3.36 -18.65 15.49
N THR A 88 2.58 -19.10 14.51
CA THR A 88 1.30 -19.80 14.74
C THR A 88 1.17 -21.02 13.82
N PRO A 89 0.21 -21.93 14.07
CA PRO A 89 -0.08 -23.04 13.16
C PRO A 89 -0.79 -22.67 11.86
N PHE A 90 -1.20 -21.41 11.68
CA PHE A 90 -1.89 -20.99 10.46
C PHE A 90 -0.92 -20.92 9.27
N ARG A 91 -1.40 -21.36 8.09
CA ARG A 91 -0.65 -21.43 6.82
C ARG A 91 -1.34 -20.68 5.69
N GLU A 92 -2.62 -20.39 5.83
CA GLU A 92 -3.39 -19.59 4.86
C GLU A 92 -4.12 -18.46 5.59
N THR A 93 -3.99 -17.24 5.07
CA THR A 93 -4.68 -16.07 5.63
C THR A 93 -5.64 -15.45 4.62
N CYS A 94 -6.81 -15.05 5.10
CA CYS A 94 -7.70 -14.13 4.42
C CYS A 94 -7.84 -12.88 5.28
N ILE A 95 -7.16 -11.81 4.89
CA ILE A 95 -7.19 -10.53 5.62
C ILE A 95 -7.88 -9.53 4.71
N GLN A 96 -8.97 -8.96 5.20
CA GLN A 96 -9.76 -8.01 4.41
C GLN A 96 -8.92 -6.72 4.16
N PRO A 97 -8.77 -6.20 2.92
CA PRO A 97 -7.89 -5.08 2.60
C PRO A 97 -8.31 -3.72 3.20
N ALA A 98 -9.61 -3.50 3.34
CA ALA A 98 -10.29 -2.45 4.10
C ALA A 98 -10.72 -2.96 5.50
N ALA A 99 -9.84 -3.66 6.22
CA ALA A 99 -10.21 -4.37 7.46
C ALA A 99 -10.68 -3.44 8.59
N GLY A 100 -10.50 -2.13 8.48
CA GLY A 100 -11.03 -1.17 9.44
C GLY A 100 -12.55 -1.02 9.31
N ASP A 101 -13.06 0.09 9.86
CA ASP A 101 -14.48 0.41 9.81
C ASP A 101 -14.96 0.67 8.37
N ASP A 102 -14.04 1.00 7.46
CA ASP A 102 -14.29 1.13 6.04
C ASP A 102 -14.83 -0.17 5.43
N GLY A 103 -14.46 -1.34 5.95
CA GLY A 103 -14.96 -2.64 5.52
C GLY A 103 -16.34 -3.04 6.05
N LEU A 104 -16.96 -2.29 6.98
CA LEU A 104 -18.23 -2.71 7.59
C LEU A 104 -19.38 -2.78 6.58
N ALA A 105 -19.37 -1.95 5.54
CA ALA A 105 -20.41 -1.94 4.51
C ALA A 105 -20.48 -3.29 3.76
N ILE A 106 -19.34 -3.87 3.37
CA ILE A 106 -19.33 -5.18 2.70
C ILE A 106 -19.71 -6.29 3.67
N GLY A 107 -19.26 -6.20 4.93
CA GLY A 107 -19.64 -7.16 5.98
C GLY A 107 -21.15 -7.20 6.19
N ALA A 108 -21.80 -6.05 6.29
CA ALA A 108 -23.25 -5.94 6.43
C ALA A 108 -24.00 -6.50 5.21
N ALA A 109 -23.56 -6.16 4.00
CA ALA A 109 -24.16 -6.69 2.77
C ALA A 109 -24.03 -8.22 2.67
N LEU A 110 -22.85 -8.77 2.98
CA LEU A 110 -22.61 -10.21 2.97
C LEU A 110 -23.41 -10.93 4.06
N TYR A 111 -23.59 -10.33 5.23
CA TYR A 111 -24.46 -10.87 6.29
C TYR A 111 -25.91 -10.95 5.82
N VAL A 112 -26.45 -9.88 5.23
CA VAL A 112 -27.83 -9.89 4.72
C VAL A 112 -27.99 -10.93 3.61
N SER A 113 -27.11 -10.94 2.60
CA SER A 113 -27.17 -11.89 1.49
C SER A 113 -27.08 -13.35 1.95
N ASN A 114 -26.15 -13.68 2.86
CA ASN A 114 -25.90 -15.07 3.25
C ASN A 114 -26.79 -15.54 4.42
N SER A 115 -26.94 -14.73 5.47
CA SER A 115 -27.60 -15.16 6.71
C SER A 115 -29.09 -14.87 6.71
N ILE A 116 -29.53 -13.77 6.07
CA ILE A 116 -30.95 -13.37 6.04
C ILE A 116 -31.63 -13.89 4.78
N LEU A 117 -31.11 -13.55 3.60
CA LEU A 117 -31.70 -13.89 2.31
C LEU A 117 -31.35 -15.31 1.85
N LYS A 118 -30.26 -15.89 2.38
CA LYS A 118 -29.77 -17.23 2.03
C LYS A 118 -29.62 -17.43 0.52
N GLU A 119 -29.06 -16.44 -0.16
CA GLU A 119 -28.92 -16.47 -1.62
C GLU A 119 -28.00 -17.59 -2.13
N ASN A 120 -27.21 -18.21 -1.23
CA ASN A 120 -26.25 -19.28 -1.53
C ASN A 120 -25.21 -18.91 -2.60
N LYS A 121 -25.04 -17.61 -2.90
CA LYS A 121 -24.00 -17.10 -3.78
C LYS A 121 -22.75 -16.80 -2.98
N ARG A 122 -21.67 -17.53 -3.25
CA ARG A 122 -20.36 -17.27 -2.65
C ARG A 122 -19.54 -16.41 -3.59
N TRP A 123 -19.29 -15.18 -3.20
CA TRP A 123 -18.32 -14.30 -3.84
C TRP A 123 -16.97 -14.43 -3.14
N VAL A 124 -15.88 -14.49 -3.91
CA VAL A 124 -14.51 -14.52 -3.41
C VAL A 124 -13.83 -13.24 -3.87
N MET A 125 -13.35 -12.45 -2.92
CA MET A 125 -12.55 -11.26 -3.20
C MET A 125 -11.17 -11.70 -3.67
N LYS A 126 -10.88 -11.52 -4.96
CA LYS A 126 -9.55 -11.77 -5.54
C LYS A 126 -8.69 -10.51 -5.54
N ASP A 127 -9.32 -9.39 -5.87
CA ASP A 127 -8.70 -8.08 -5.90
C ASP A 127 -9.54 -7.05 -5.13
N SER A 128 -9.00 -5.84 -4.97
CA SER A 128 -9.69 -4.72 -4.34
C SER A 128 -10.11 -3.63 -5.32
N TYR A 129 -10.13 -3.89 -6.64
CA TYR A 129 -10.44 -2.88 -7.65
C TYR A 129 -11.95 -2.64 -7.78
N LEU A 130 -12.56 -2.16 -6.69
CA LEU A 130 -14.00 -1.97 -6.54
C LEU A 130 -14.45 -0.52 -6.75
N GLY A 131 -13.51 0.42 -6.86
CA GLY A 131 -13.80 1.84 -7.07
C GLY A 131 -14.09 2.23 -8.53
N ASN A 132 -14.03 3.53 -8.78
CA ASN A 132 -14.31 4.15 -10.08
C ASN A 132 -13.23 3.85 -11.12
N GLU A 133 -13.65 3.73 -12.37
CA GLU A 133 -12.82 3.70 -13.58
C GLU A 133 -13.31 4.80 -14.53
N PHE A 134 -12.40 5.34 -15.33
CA PHE A 134 -12.68 6.46 -16.23
C PHE A 134 -12.27 6.08 -17.64
N SER A 135 -13.12 6.41 -18.62
CA SER A 135 -12.80 6.23 -20.03
C SER A 135 -11.75 7.22 -20.49
N ASP A 136 -11.01 6.85 -21.53
CA ASP A 136 -10.04 7.75 -22.16
C ASP A 136 -10.68 9.06 -22.65
N SER A 137 -11.97 9.07 -23.02
CA SER A 137 -12.69 10.29 -23.38
C SER A 137 -12.82 11.28 -22.22
N VAL A 138 -13.10 10.79 -21.01
CA VAL A 138 -13.20 11.64 -19.80
C VAL A 138 -11.80 12.13 -19.40
N ILE A 139 -10.82 11.23 -19.42
CA ILE A 139 -9.43 11.56 -19.10
C ILE A 139 -8.87 12.62 -20.04
N LYS A 140 -9.08 12.47 -21.36
CA LYS A 140 -8.62 13.41 -22.38
C LYS A 140 -9.22 14.80 -22.18
N ALA A 141 -10.52 14.87 -21.91
CA ALA A 141 -11.20 16.15 -21.66
C ALA A 141 -10.60 16.88 -20.44
N GLU A 142 -10.27 16.16 -19.37
CA GLU A 142 -9.60 16.75 -18.21
C GLU A 142 -8.14 17.15 -18.52
N LEU A 143 -7.37 16.35 -19.26
CA LEU A 143 -6.02 16.73 -19.69
C LEU A 143 -6.01 18.01 -20.52
N GLU A 144 -6.95 18.14 -21.46
CA GLU A 144 -7.14 19.35 -22.28
C GLU A 144 -7.56 20.55 -21.42
N ARG A 145 -8.51 20.35 -20.50
CA ARG A 145 -8.98 21.39 -19.57
C ARG A 145 -7.86 21.97 -18.70
N TYR A 146 -6.96 21.11 -18.23
CA TYR A 146 -5.82 21.50 -17.39
C TYR A 146 -4.57 21.88 -18.19
N ASN A 147 -4.67 21.93 -19.53
CA ASN A 147 -3.57 22.25 -20.46
C ASN A 147 -2.31 21.38 -20.24
N VAL A 148 -2.50 20.08 -19.98
CA VAL A 148 -1.39 19.13 -19.88
C VAL A 148 -1.01 18.65 -21.28
N SER A 149 0.29 18.65 -21.62
CA SER A 149 0.76 18.02 -22.85
C SER A 149 0.77 16.50 -22.71
N PHE A 150 0.17 15.79 -23.66
CA PHE A 150 0.06 14.34 -23.64
C PHE A 150 0.28 13.72 -25.01
N LYS A 151 0.63 12.43 -25.00
CA LYS A 151 0.59 11.53 -26.16
C LYS A 151 -0.37 10.39 -25.85
N GLU A 152 -1.26 10.09 -26.77
CA GLU A 152 -2.06 8.87 -26.73
C GLU A 152 -1.20 7.73 -27.29
N LEU A 153 -1.03 6.66 -26.53
CA LEU A 153 -0.19 5.52 -26.88
C LEU A 153 -1.01 4.23 -26.90
N SER A 154 -0.63 3.29 -27.76
CA SER A 154 -1.12 1.92 -27.62
C SER A 154 -0.63 1.30 -26.30
N ARG A 155 -1.30 0.24 -25.84
CA ARG A 155 -0.89 -0.50 -24.62
C ARG A 155 0.59 -0.87 -24.62
N GLU A 156 1.10 -1.40 -25.73
CA GLU A 156 2.49 -1.86 -25.80
C GLU A 156 3.48 -0.69 -25.72
N GLU A 157 3.20 0.40 -26.44
CA GLU A 157 4.01 1.62 -26.38
C GLU A 157 3.97 2.26 -24.99
N LEU A 158 2.81 2.25 -24.33
CA LEU A 158 2.63 2.76 -22.97
C LEU A 158 3.48 1.98 -21.98
N LEU A 159 3.43 0.65 -22.02
CA LEU A 159 4.22 -0.24 -21.16
C LEU A 159 5.72 -0.08 -21.41
N GLU A 160 6.14 -0.04 -22.68
CA GLU A 160 7.53 0.18 -23.09
C GLU A 160 8.07 1.52 -22.57
N ALA A 161 7.35 2.61 -22.83
CA ALA A 161 7.75 3.95 -22.42
C ALA A 161 7.78 4.07 -20.89
N THR A 162 6.76 3.57 -20.20
CA THR A 162 6.69 3.64 -18.74
C THR A 162 7.82 2.84 -18.09
N ALA A 163 8.07 1.61 -18.55
CA ALA A 163 9.15 0.78 -18.02
C ALA A 163 10.53 1.42 -18.25
N GLU A 164 10.73 2.11 -19.38
CA GLU A 164 11.97 2.85 -19.66
C GLU A 164 12.13 4.06 -18.74
N GLU A 165 11.08 4.83 -18.46
CA GLU A 165 11.15 5.94 -17.50
C GLU A 165 11.47 5.45 -16.09
N ILE A 166 10.84 4.37 -15.63
CA ILE A 166 11.13 3.77 -14.31
C ILE A 166 12.59 3.31 -14.26
N LYS A 167 13.08 2.63 -15.30
CA LYS A 167 14.50 2.22 -15.42
C LYS A 167 15.45 3.41 -15.33
N ASN A 168 15.09 4.54 -15.93
CA ASN A 168 15.90 5.77 -15.90
C ASN A 168 15.81 6.55 -14.58
N GLY A 169 15.04 6.05 -13.60
CA GLY A 169 14.93 6.65 -12.27
C GLY A 169 13.91 7.77 -12.17
N ASN A 170 13.02 7.88 -13.16
CA ASN A 170 11.95 8.87 -13.14
C ASN A 170 10.80 8.39 -12.26
N VAL A 171 10.12 9.35 -11.63
CA VAL A 171 8.97 9.09 -10.77
C VAL A 171 7.68 9.25 -11.56
N ILE A 172 6.88 8.19 -11.57
CA ILE A 172 5.71 8.07 -12.43
C ILE A 172 4.44 8.11 -11.59
N GLY A 173 3.55 9.06 -11.88
CA GLY A 173 2.15 8.96 -11.47
C GLY A 173 1.45 7.94 -12.36
N TRP A 174 0.85 6.90 -11.77
CA TRP A 174 0.21 5.80 -12.47
C TRP A 174 -1.27 5.72 -12.08
N PHE A 175 -2.14 6.02 -13.02
CA PHE A 175 -3.59 6.07 -12.86
C PHE A 175 -4.26 5.17 -13.91
N GLN A 176 -4.73 4.00 -13.49
CA GLN A 176 -5.25 2.97 -14.40
C GLN A 176 -6.48 2.28 -13.83
N GLY A 177 -7.42 1.91 -14.70
CA GLY A 177 -8.58 1.08 -14.36
C GLY A 177 -9.36 1.51 -13.11
N ARG A 178 -10.00 0.51 -12.49
CA ARG A 178 -10.79 0.71 -11.26
C ARG A 178 -9.89 0.96 -10.05
N MET A 179 -10.22 1.98 -9.27
CA MET A 179 -9.52 2.30 -8.03
C MET A 179 -9.58 1.15 -7.00
N GLU A 180 -8.49 0.97 -6.28
CA GLU A 180 -8.35 0.07 -5.14
C GLU A 180 -9.20 0.53 -3.95
N TRP A 181 -9.86 -0.42 -3.29
CA TRP A 181 -10.52 -0.20 -2.01
C TRP A 181 -9.59 -0.53 -0.84
N GLY A 182 -9.64 0.31 0.19
CA GLY A 182 -8.78 0.25 1.36
C GLY A 182 -7.65 1.29 1.34
N PRO A 183 -6.74 1.27 2.34
CA PRO A 183 -5.78 2.34 2.56
C PRO A 183 -4.48 2.21 1.73
N ARG A 184 -4.41 1.24 0.82
CA ARG A 184 -3.19 0.90 0.06
C ARG A 184 -3.44 1.12 -1.43
N ALA A 185 -2.49 1.76 -2.11
CA ALA A 185 -2.42 1.70 -3.56
C ALA A 185 -1.76 0.39 -3.97
N LEU A 186 -2.37 -0.32 -4.90
CA LEU A 186 -2.03 -1.67 -5.34
C LEU A 186 -1.88 -1.71 -6.88
N GLY A 187 -1.41 -0.62 -7.48
CA GLY A 187 -1.08 -0.59 -8.90
C GLY A 187 -2.10 0.09 -9.82
N ASN A 188 -3.15 0.72 -9.30
CA ASN A 188 -4.14 1.47 -10.10
C ASN A 188 -4.21 2.96 -9.74
N ARG A 189 -3.88 3.35 -8.51
CA ARG A 189 -3.69 4.76 -8.09
C ARG A 189 -2.37 4.94 -7.37
N SER A 190 -1.28 4.74 -8.11
CA SER A 190 0.06 4.54 -7.55
C SER A 190 1.07 5.57 -8.04
N ILE A 191 2.11 5.80 -7.25
CA ILE A 191 3.35 6.43 -7.71
C ILE A 191 4.38 5.30 -7.81
N LEU A 192 4.97 5.18 -9.00
CA LEU A 192 5.91 4.11 -9.34
C LEU A 192 7.32 4.69 -9.47
N ALA A 193 8.31 3.93 -9.02
CA ALA A 193 9.71 4.29 -9.15
C ALA A 193 10.64 3.07 -9.19
N HIS A 194 11.92 3.32 -9.51
CA HIS A 194 12.95 2.28 -9.51
C HIS A 194 13.18 1.73 -8.08
N PRO A 195 13.13 0.40 -7.86
CA PRO A 195 13.26 -0.18 -6.51
C PRO A 195 14.72 -0.26 -6.03
N GLY A 196 15.70 -0.18 -6.93
CA GLY A 196 17.12 -0.43 -6.63
C GLY A 196 18.01 0.80 -6.59
N PHE A 197 17.47 2.01 -6.70
CA PHE A 197 18.30 3.22 -6.61
C PHE A 197 18.39 3.68 -5.15
N PRO A 198 19.59 3.75 -4.54
CA PRO A 198 19.74 4.05 -3.11
C PRO A 198 19.04 5.34 -2.66
N ASN A 199 19.16 6.40 -3.47
CA ASN A 199 18.60 7.72 -3.15
C ASN A 199 17.12 7.86 -3.53
N MET A 200 16.46 6.82 -4.07
CA MET A 200 15.08 6.94 -4.54
C MET A 200 14.10 7.28 -3.41
N LYS A 201 14.35 6.77 -2.19
CA LYS A 201 13.53 7.11 -1.02
C LYS A 201 13.57 8.61 -0.73
N ASP A 202 14.76 9.19 -0.78
CA ASP A 202 14.97 10.62 -0.53
C ASP A 202 14.39 11.48 -1.64
N ILE A 203 14.52 11.04 -2.90
CA ILE A 203 13.91 11.70 -4.06
C ILE A 203 12.39 11.75 -3.89
N LEU A 204 11.74 10.61 -3.60
CA LEU A 204 10.28 10.55 -3.41
C LEU A 204 9.80 11.41 -2.23
N ASN A 205 10.53 11.37 -1.11
CA ASN A 205 10.20 12.18 0.06
C ASN A 205 10.37 13.68 -0.21
N ALA A 206 11.44 14.10 -0.91
CA ALA A 206 11.71 15.51 -1.19
C ALA A 206 10.84 16.10 -2.32
N ARG A 207 10.46 15.28 -3.31
CA ARG A 207 9.74 15.74 -4.51
C ARG A 207 8.23 15.69 -4.40
N ILE A 208 7.69 14.81 -3.55
CA ILE A 208 6.27 14.48 -3.53
C ILE A 208 5.74 14.31 -2.12
N LYS A 209 6.36 13.46 -1.28
CA LYS A 209 5.68 13.02 -0.05
C LYS A 209 5.82 13.97 1.13
N HIS A 210 6.95 14.68 1.22
CA HIS A 210 7.26 15.58 2.32
C HIS A 210 7.05 14.93 3.71
N ARG A 211 7.34 13.62 3.79
CA ARG A 211 7.12 12.77 4.97
C ARG A 211 8.45 12.35 5.60
N GLU A 212 8.37 11.80 6.80
CA GLU A 212 9.51 11.40 7.60
C GLU A 212 10.35 10.31 6.89
N SER A 213 11.68 10.37 7.04
CA SER A 213 12.64 9.51 6.33
C SER A 213 12.47 8.02 6.63
N PHE A 214 11.96 7.67 7.82
CA PHE A 214 11.76 6.29 8.24
C PHE A 214 10.51 5.63 7.64
N ARG A 215 9.63 6.36 6.94
CA ARG A 215 8.44 5.75 6.34
C ARG A 215 8.83 4.92 5.11
N PRO A 216 8.61 3.60 5.14
CA PRO A 216 9.03 2.74 4.05
C PRO A 216 8.18 2.91 2.79
N PHE A 217 8.71 2.42 1.69
CA PHE A 217 8.03 2.22 0.42
C PHE A 217 7.84 0.72 0.17
N ALA A 218 6.82 0.35 -0.60
CA ALA A 218 6.45 -1.04 -0.78
C ALA A 218 6.97 -1.59 -2.12
N PRO A 219 7.49 -2.84 -2.16
CA PRO A 219 7.74 -3.55 -3.39
C PRO A 219 6.45 -4.15 -3.96
N SER A 220 6.12 -3.88 -5.22
CA SER A 220 5.19 -4.71 -6.00
C SER A 220 6.00 -5.73 -6.80
N VAL A 221 5.79 -7.01 -6.54
CA VAL A 221 6.56 -8.14 -7.10
C VAL A 221 5.65 -9.05 -7.93
N LEU A 222 6.16 -9.59 -9.04
CA LEU A 222 5.47 -10.65 -9.78
C LEU A 222 5.27 -11.86 -8.84
N GLN A 223 4.04 -12.33 -8.71
CA GLN A 223 3.71 -13.37 -7.73
C GLN A 223 4.59 -14.63 -7.89
N GLU A 224 4.81 -15.07 -9.13
CA GLU A 224 5.63 -16.25 -9.44
C GLU A 224 7.12 -16.08 -9.11
N ARG A 225 7.58 -14.84 -8.90
CA ARG A 225 8.96 -14.55 -8.53
C ARG A 225 9.13 -14.35 -7.03
N GLN A 226 8.06 -14.22 -6.23
CA GLN A 226 8.13 -13.88 -4.80
C GLN A 226 9.17 -14.69 -4.03
N SER A 227 9.12 -16.02 -4.14
CA SER A 227 9.97 -16.92 -3.34
C SER A 227 11.46 -16.82 -3.66
N GLU A 228 11.82 -16.25 -4.82
CA GLU A 228 13.20 -15.96 -5.17
C GLU A 228 13.72 -14.68 -4.49
N LEU A 229 12.84 -13.79 -4.04
CA LEU A 229 13.19 -12.48 -3.47
C LEU A 229 12.92 -12.39 -1.97
N PHE A 230 11.94 -13.14 -1.46
CA PHE A 230 11.53 -13.13 -0.07
C PHE A 230 11.69 -14.52 0.57
N GLU A 231 11.91 -14.54 1.88
CA GLU A 231 12.06 -15.79 2.65
C GLU A 231 10.72 -16.53 2.78
N GLN A 232 9.60 -15.81 2.80
CA GLN A 232 8.24 -16.34 2.86
C GLN A 232 7.59 -16.39 1.47
N ASP A 233 6.74 -17.39 1.22
CA ASP A 233 6.11 -17.68 -0.08
C ASP A 233 4.59 -17.47 -0.12
N HIS A 234 3.93 -17.28 1.03
CA HIS A 234 2.49 -16.96 1.08
C HIS A 234 2.21 -15.61 0.38
N PRO A 235 1.28 -15.54 -0.59
CA PRO A 235 0.99 -14.31 -1.32
C PRO A 235 0.51 -13.15 -0.44
N SER A 236 0.69 -11.93 -0.92
CA SER A 236 0.24 -10.70 -0.24
C SER A 236 -0.31 -9.70 -1.26
N PRO A 237 -1.45 -9.98 -1.93
CA PRO A 237 -1.98 -9.14 -3.00
C PRO A 237 -2.40 -7.73 -2.51
N PHE A 238 -2.61 -7.59 -1.21
CA PHE A 238 -3.13 -6.36 -0.59
C PHE A 238 -2.10 -5.56 0.23
N MET A 239 -0.80 -5.87 0.15
CA MET A 239 0.24 -5.27 1.01
C MET A 239 -0.02 -5.44 2.51
N LEU A 240 -0.50 -6.62 2.91
CA LEU A 240 -0.87 -6.92 4.30
C LEU A 240 0.19 -7.74 5.04
N HIS A 241 1.31 -8.10 4.40
CA HIS A 241 2.41 -8.82 5.02
C HIS A 241 3.74 -8.07 4.84
N VAL A 242 4.61 -8.16 5.85
CA VAL A 242 6.00 -7.71 5.80
C VAL A 242 6.89 -8.94 5.87
N TYR A 243 7.71 -9.12 4.86
CA TYR A 243 8.56 -10.30 4.70
C TYR A 243 10.03 -9.91 4.60
N LYS A 244 10.90 -10.86 4.92
CA LYS A 244 12.34 -10.65 4.87
C LYS A 244 12.84 -10.83 3.44
N ILE A 245 13.60 -9.86 2.95
CA ILE A 245 14.24 -9.87 1.64
C ILE A 245 15.50 -10.73 1.73
N ARG A 246 15.66 -11.64 0.79
CA ARG A 246 16.81 -12.52 0.70
C ARG A 246 18.10 -11.71 0.45
N PRO A 247 19.24 -12.09 1.07
CA PRO A 247 20.50 -11.34 0.99
C PRO A 247 20.90 -10.88 -0.43
N GLU A 248 20.77 -11.77 -1.41
CA GLU A 248 21.15 -11.55 -2.80
C GLU A 248 20.33 -10.47 -3.53
N TRP A 249 19.19 -10.05 -2.99
CA TRP A 249 18.31 -9.02 -3.58
C TRP A 249 18.38 -7.68 -2.87
N ARG A 250 18.95 -7.59 -1.67
CA ARG A 250 18.89 -6.40 -0.80
C ARG A 250 19.47 -5.15 -1.48
N ASP A 251 20.62 -5.30 -2.13
CA ASP A 251 21.26 -4.20 -2.84
C ASP A 251 20.46 -3.79 -4.08
N ARG A 252 19.91 -4.77 -4.82
CA ARG A 252 19.09 -4.54 -6.02
C ARG A 252 17.71 -3.95 -5.69
N LEU A 253 17.30 -4.01 -4.42
CA LEU A 253 16.03 -3.52 -3.90
C LEU A 253 16.21 -2.44 -2.82
N SER A 254 17.34 -1.71 -2.83
CA SER A 254 17.70 -0.77 -1.77
C SER A 254 16.62 0.27 -1.41
N ALA A 255 15.80 0.70 -2.38
CA ALA A 255 14.74 1.69 -2.18
C ALA A 255 13.49 1.13 -1.48
N VAL A 256 13.33 -0.20 -1.45
CA VAL A 256 12.21 -0.90 -0.83
C VAL A 256 12.65 -1.88 0.27
N ASN A 257 13.96 -2.06 0.46
CA ASN A 257 14.54 -2.78 1.59
C ASN A 257 14.57 -1.90 2.84
N HIS A 258 13.98 -2.38 3.93
CA HIS A 258 13.98 -1.70 5.22
C HIS A 258 15.31 -1.92 5.96
N VAL A 259 15.51 -1.19 7.06
CA VAL A 259 16.73 -1.29 7.89
C VAL A 259 16.92 -2.68 8.53
N ASP A 260 15.84 -3.44 8.68
CA ASP A 260 15.80 -4.80 9.23
C ASP A 260 15.73 -5.89 8.14
N ASP A 261 16.10 -5.52 6.90
CA ASP A 261 16.05 -6.37 5.72
C ASP A 261 14.64 -6.83 5.31
N THR A 262 13.59 -6.13 5.75
CA THR A 262 12.20 -6.46 5.38
C THR A 262 11.64 -5.58 4.27
N GLY A 263 10.53 -6.02 3.66
CA GLY A 263 9.74 -5.24 2.72
C GLY A 263 8.25 -5.58 2.83
N ARG A 264 7.39 -4.56 2.81
CA ARG A 264 5.92 -4.76 2.80
C ARG A 264 5.42 -4.99 1.38
N LEU A 265 5.45 -6.25 0.94
CA LEU A 265 5.23 -6.58 -0.46
C LEU A 265 3.76 -6.60 -0.90
N GLN A 266 3.54 -6.23 -2.16
CA GLN A 266 2.39 -6.60 -2.94
C GLN A 266 2.78 -7.71 -3.91
N THR A 267 2.12 -8.88 -3.87
CA THR A 267 2.19 -9.84 -4.96
C THR A 267 1.24 -9.44 -6.08
N VAL A 268 1.70 -9.51 -7.32
CA VAL A 268 0.91 -9.15 -8.49
C VAL A 268 0.75 -10.38 -9.37
N ALA A 269 -0.48 -10.88 -9.48
CA ALA A 269 -0.85 -11.93 -10.41
C ALA A 269 -1.45 -11.33 -11.69
N ARG A 270 -1.20 -11.98 -12.83
CA ARG A 270 -1.64 -11.47 -14.13
C ARG A 270 -3.16 -11.49 -14.30
N ASP A 271 -3.86 -12.43 -13.67
CA ASP A 271 -5.32 -12.54 -13.72
C ASP A 271 -6.05 -11.51 -12.83
N GLU A 272 -5.34 -10.91 -11.86
CA GLU A 272 -5.87 -9.84 -11.00
C GLU A 272 -5.66 -8.45 -11.62
N ASN A 273 -4.46 -8.16 -12.13
CA ASN A 273 -4.16 -6.88 -12.78
C ASN A 273 -3.22 -7.06 -13.98
N PRO A 274 -3.75 -7.37 -15.18
CA PRO A 274 -2.94 -7.68 -16.34
C PRO A 274 -2.03 -6.53 -16.78
N LEU A 275 -2.49 -5.28 -16.69
CA LEU A 275 -1.71 -4.12 -17.15
C LEU A 275 -0.54 -3.85 -16.22
N TYR A 276 -0.78 -3.88 -14.90
CA TYR A 276 0.28 -3.66 -13.91
C TYR A 276 1.28 -4.83 -13.88
N TYR A 277 0.79 -6.07 -14.00
CA TYR A 277 1.64 -7.25 -14.18
C TYR A 277 2.55 -7.10 -15.40
N ASP A 278 1.97 -6.77 -16.57
CA ASP A 278 2.74 -6.64 -17.81
C ASP A 278 3.74 -5.48 -17.73
N LEU A 279 3.46 -4.40 -17.00
CA LEU A 279 4.42 -3.33 -16.71
C LEU A 279 5.62 -3.83 -15.90
N ILE A 280 5.38 -4.55 -14.80
CA ILE A 280 6.45 -5.12 -13.98
C ILE A 280 7.27 -6.12 -14.81
N LYS A 281 6.61 -6.94 -15.64
CA LYS A 281 7.27 -7.89 -16.54
C LYS A 281 8.15 -7.19 -17.58
N LYS A 282 7.66 -6.08 -18.14
CA LYS A 282 8.40 -5.25 -19.10
C LYS A 282 9.63 -4.62 -18.46
N PHE A 283 9.47 -4.09 -17.24
CA PHE A 283 10.56 -3.54 -16.45
C PHE A 283 11.60 -4.61 -16.07
N GLU A 284 11.14 -5.81 -15.70
CA GLU A 284 12.00 -6.98 -15.45
C GLU A 284 12.82 -7.32 -16.69
N GLY A 285 12.23 -7.37 -17.88
CA GLY A 285 12.96 -7.65 -19.12
C GLY A 285 14.07 -6.64 -19.42
N LYS A 286 13.93 -5.41 -18.93
CA LYS A 286 14.91 -4.32 -19.12
C LYS A 286 16.00 -4.25 -18.05
N THR A 287 15.73 -4.71 -16.83
CA THR A 287 16.59 -4.50 -15.65
C THR A 287 17.02 -5.79 -14.95
N GLY A 288 16.36 -6.91 -15.28
CA GLY A 288 16.42 -8.17 -14.55
C GLY A 288 15.79 -8.12 -13.16
N ILE A 289 15.02 -7.08 -12.81
CA ILE A 289 14.41 -6.88 -11.49
C ILE A 289 12.88 -7.09 -11.61
N PRO A 290 12.30 -8.14 -11.00
CA PRO A 290 10.85 -8.41 -11.05
C PRO A 290 10.02 -7.60 -10.04
N VAL A 291 10.46 -6.38 -9.74
CA VAL A 291 9.89 -5.52 -8.70
C VAL A 291 9.80 -4.09 -9.19
N ILE A 292 8.72 -3.40 -8.84
CA ILE A 292 8.60 -1.94 -8.96
C ILE A 292 8.31 -1.39 -7.56
N LEU A 293 8.90 -0.23 -7.21
CA LEU A 293 8.53 0.49 -6.00
C LEU A 293 7.14 1.10 -6.19
N ASN A 294 6.22 0.83 -5.26
CA ASN A 294 4.87 1.36 -5.26
C ASN A 294 4.58 2.15 -3.96
N THR A 295 3.93 3.30 -4.12
CA THR A 295 3.31 4.06 -3.03
C THR A 295 2.00 4.70 -3.48
N SER A 296 1.15 5.08 -2.52
CA SER A 296 -0.09 5.82 -2.76
C SER A 296 0.11 7.03 -3.67
N PHE A 297 -0.80 7.27 -4.62
CA PHE A 297 -0.78 8.50 -5.42
C PHE A 297 -1.50 9.62 -4.69
N ASN A 298 -0.74 10.44 -3.95
CA ASN A 298 -1.21 11.56 -3.13
C ASN A 298 -0.03 12.40 -2.56
N GLU A 299 -0.33 13.57 -2.00
CA GLU A 299 0.59 14.45 -1.26
C GLU A 299 -0.08 14.90 0.05
N ASN A 300 -0.13 14.01 1.05
CA ASN A 300 -0.81 14.25 2.34
C ASN A 300 -2.34 14.44 2.29
N GLU A 301 -2.98 13.93 1.24
CA GLU A 301 -4.43 13.84 1.05
C GLU A 301 -4.86 12.37 0.84
N PRO A 302 -6.16 12.05 0.73
CA PRO A 302 -6.59 10.72 0.27
C PRO A 302 -5.96 10.32 -1.08
N ILE A 303 -5.92 9.03 -1.39
CA ILE A 303 -5.47 8.57 -2.71
C ILE A 303 -6.34 9.22 -3.79
N VAL A 304 -5.72 9.73 -4.86
CA VAL A 304 -6.45 10.34 -5.97
C VAL A 304 -7.46 9.34 -6.55
N CYS A 305 -8.71 9.78 -6.71
CA CYS A 305 -9.80 8.97 -7.25
C CYS A 305 -10.11 9.38 -8.69
N GLU A 306 -10.34 10.68 -8.90
CA GLU A 306 -10.79 11.30 -10.15
C GLU A 306 -9.60 11.74 -11.02
N PRO A 307 -9.74 11.77 -12.37
CA PRO A 307 -8.65 12.17 -13.26
C PRO A 307 -8.07 13.55 -12.95
N PHE A 308 -8.91 14.54 -12.64
CA PHE A 308 -8.45 15.89 -12.33
C PHE A 308 -7.56 15.92 -11.06
N GLN A 309 -7.84 15.08 -10.07
CA GLN A 309 -7.03 15.00 -8.84
C GLN A 309 -5.63 14.47 -9.16
N ALA A 310 -5.52 13.48 -10.04
CA ALA A 310 -4.23 12.96 -10.50
C ALA A 310 -3.45 14.01 -11.31
N ILE A 311 -4.14 14.77 -12.15
CA ILE A 311 -3.55 15.85 -12.95
C ILE A 311 -3.05 17.00 -12.06
N GLU A 312 -3.86 17.46 -11.10
CA GLU A 312 -3.47 18.51 -10.15
C GLU A 312 -2.27 18.07 -9.30
N CYS A 313 -2.28 16.82 -8.82
CA CYS A 313 -1.17 16.23 -8.08
C CYS A 313 0.09 16.15 -8.94
N PHE A 314 -0.03 15.72 -10.21
CA PHE A 314 1.08 15.72 -11.15
C PHE A 314 1.65 17.12 -11.40
N GLN A 315 0.79 18.13 -11.63
CA GLN A 315 1.23 19.50 -11.92
C GLN A 315 1.94 20.15 -10.71
N ARG A 316 1.38 20.00 -9.50
CA ARG A 316 1.92 20.66 -8.29
C ARG A 316 3.17 19.98 -7.71
N THR A 317 3.34 18.68 -7.91
CA THR A 317 4.50 17.92 -7.40
C THR A 317 5.64 17.87 -8.41
N LYS A 318 6.79 17.31 -8.04
CA LYS A 318 7.93 17.11 -8.96
C LYS A 318 7.97 15.69 -9.55
N MET A 319 6.80 15.13 -9.89
CA MET A 319 6.74 13.91 -10.71
C MET A 319 7.22 14.19 -12.13
N ASP A 320 7.94 13.22 -12.71
CA ASP A 320 8.56 13.38 -14.03
C ASP A 320 7.56 13.01 -15.15
N THR A 321 6.68 12.03 -14.90
CA THR A 321 5.68 11.55 -15.86
C THR A 321 4.36 11.23 -15.18
N LEU A 322 3.23 11.48 -15.86
CA LEU A 322 1.91 10.96 -15.52
C LEU A 322 1.44 10.03 -16.64
N VAL A 323 1.10 8.81 -16.25
CA VAL A 323 0.50 7.80 -17.12
C VAL A 323 -0.92 7.56 -16.63
N ILE A 324 -1.90 8.03 -17.42
CA ILE A 324 -3.32 8.05 -17.06
C ILE A 324 -4.17 7.53 -18.21
N GLY A 325 -4.84 6.38 -18.02
CA GLY A 325 -5.48 5.67 -19.13
C GLY A 325 -4.47 5.37 -20.24
N SER A 326 -4.83 5.63 -21.49
CA SER A 326 -3.93 5.50 -22.65
C SER A 326 -2.97 6.68 -22.86
N PHE A 327 -2.96 7.67 -21.96
CA PHE A 327 -2.20 8.91 -22.14
C PHE A 327 -0.90 8.93 -21.34
N PHE A 328 0.17 9.34 -22.03
CA PHE A 328 1.49 9.54 -21.48
C PHE A 328 1.82 11.03 -21.48
N CYS A 329 2.01 11.61 -20.28
CA CYS A 329 2.25 13.02 -20.07
C CYS A 329 3.64 13.19 -19.44
N LYS A 330 4.51 13.99 -20.05
CA LYS A 330 5.87 14.23 -19.56
C LYS A 330 6.08 15.72 -19.27
N LYS A 331 6.78 16.03 -18.18
CA LYS A 331 7.15 17.41 -17.83
C LYS A 331 8.30 17.95 -18.69
#